data_AF-A0ABD0S078-F1
#
_entry.id   AF-A0ABD0S078-F1
#
_cell.length_a   1.000
_cell.length_b   1.000
_cell.length_c   1.000
_cell.angle_alpha   90.00
_cell.angle_beta   90.00
_cell.angle_gamma   90.00
#
_symmetry.space_group_name_H-M   'P 1'
#
loop_
_entity.id
_entity.type
_entity.pdbx_description
1 polymer ?
#
loop_
_entity_poly.entity_id
_entity_poly.type
_entity_poly.pdbx_seq_one_letter_code
_entity_poly.pdbx_strand_id
1 'polypeptide(L)'
;VVKILEKHDPLRSNVGGLGGGHGLGGGGGLGSFRFGPIPGDEASAVQNYVEHMLFLLMEEECGQNGAMGPILEFVVMENVLERLFIWSLRREFTDDMKLEQLKMYEMLVGQAKQPLLHHKPVLKPLMMLLSSCSGSPSGPSSSAVESELVLLLNQLCCVLAKDPSVLELFFHTSEDQGAANFLIFSLLIPFIHREGDALLLIMALSAENHVVAKHIAENTYFCP
;
A
#
# COMPACT_ATOMS: atom_id res chain seq x y z
N VAL A 1 -8.41 1.38 -17.06
CA VAL A 1 -7.24 1.13 -16.18
C VAL A 1 -6.77 -0.33 -16.22
N VAL A 2 -7.57 -1.31 -15.77
CA VAL A 2 -7.15 -2.73 -15.60
C VAL A 2 -6.51 -3.33 -16.86
N LYS A 3 -7.10 -3.15 -18.05
CA LYS A 3 -6.54 -3.65 -19.32
C LYS A 3 -5.12 -3.15 -19.61
N ILE A 4 -4.81 -1.90 -19.25
CA ILE A 4 -3.46 -1.33 -19.44
C ILE A 4 -2.51 -1.92 -18.39
N LEU A 5 -2.95 -2.05 -17.13
CA LEU A 5 -2.15 -2.69 -16.08
C LEU A 5 -1.84 -4.16 -16.40
N GLU A 6 -2.81 -4.91 -16.90
CA GLU A 6 -2.68 -6.33 -17.29
C GLU A 6 -1.71 -6.55 -18.44
N LYS A 7 -1.67 -5.63 -19.42
CA LYS A 7 -0.69 -5.66 -20.52
C LYS A 7 0.75 -5.66 -19.98
N HIS A 8 0.93 -5.20 -18.75
CA HIS A 8 2.19 -4.93 -18.09
C HIS A 8 2.41 -5.78 -16.82
N ASP A 9 1.60 -6.81 -16.58
CA ASP A 9 1.72 -7.67 -15.40
C ASP A 9 2.80 -8.75 -15.59
N PRO A 10 3.87 -8.78 -14.77
CA PRO A 10 4.93 -9.78 -14.88
C PRO A 10 4.47 -11.20 -14.55
N LEU A 11 3.45 -11.38 -13.69
CA LEU A 11 3.01 -12.69 -13.18
C LEU A 11 2.22 -13.50 -14.22
N ARG A 12 1.58 -12.83 -15.19
CA ARG A 12 0.78 -13.50 -16.23
C ARG A 12 1.64 -14.20 -17.29
N SER A 13 2.91 -13.81 -17.44
CA SER A 13 3.84 -14.37 -18.41
C SER A 13 4.16 -15.86 -18.17
N ASN A 14 3.99 -16.34 -16.93
CA ASN A 14 4.40 -17.69 -16.54
C ASN A 14 3.34 -18.77 -16.80
N VAL A 15 2.11 -18.37 -17.20
CA VAL A 15 0.98 -19.30 -17.41
C VAL A 15 0.73 -19.62 -18.90
N GLY A 16 1.38 -18.90 -19.82
CA GLY A 16 1.17 -19.04 -21.28
C GLY A 16 2.23 -19.86 -22.04
N GLY A 17 3.21 -20.46 -21.37
CA GLY A 17 4.42 -21.01 -21.99
C GLY A 17 4.57 -22.53 -21.96
N LEU A 18 3.49 -23.31 -22.09
CA LEU A 18 3.58 -24.76 -22.25
C LEU A 18 2.86 -25.19 -23.54
N GLY A 19 3.51 -24.97 -24.67
CA GLY A 19 3.06 -25.45 -25.96
C GLY A 19 4.10 -25.26 -27.06
N GLY A 20 4.74 -26.36 -27.47
CA GLY A 20 5.48 -26.45 -28.74
C GLY A 20 7.00 -26.53 -28.59
N GLY A 21 7.54 -27.74 -28.57
CA GLY A 21 8.97 -27.97 -28.73
C GLY A 21 9.41 -27.89 -30.19
N HIS A 22 10.58 -27.30 -30.44
CA HIS A 22 11.65 -27.71 -31.37
C HIS A 22 12.61 -26.53 -31.58
N GLY A 23 13.92 -26.78 -31.47
CA GLY A 23 14.96 -25.87 -31.99
C GLY A 23 16.18 -25.72 -31.10
N LEU A 24 17.27 -26.37 -31.51
CA LEU A 24 18.64 -26.21 -31.01
C LEU A 24 19.17 -24.79 -31.31
N GLY A 25 19.93 -24.20 -30.38
CA GLY A 25 20.72 -22.99 -30.64
C GLY A 25 21.13 -22.29 -29.35
N GLY A 26 22.43 -22.16 -29.12
CA GLY A 26 23.03 -21.73 -27.86
C GLY A 26 22.97 -20.23 -27.55
N GLY A 27 23.53 -19.88 -26.39
CA GLY A 27 23.82 -18.50 -25.98
C GLY A 27 23.16 -18.13 -24.67
N GLY A 28 23.95 -18.00 -23.60
CA GLY A 28 23.48 -17.63 -22.27
C GLY A 28 22.86 -16.23 -22.19
N GLY A 29 21.99 -16.06 -21.20
CA GLY A 29 21.36 -14.79 -20.86
C GLY A 29 20.12 -15.02 -20.00
N LEU A 30 20.31 -15.03 -18.67
CA LEU A 30 19.21 -15.11 -17.70
C LEU A 30 18.24 -13.92 -17.88
N GLY A 31 17.04 -14.21 -18.37
CA GLY A 31 15.77 -13.81 -17.76
C GLY A 31 15.41 -12.34 -17.51
N SER A 32 16.17 -11.36 -18.00
CA SER A 32 15.89 -9.95 -17.73
C SER A 32 15.07 -9.29 -18.85
N PHE A 33 13.89 -8.78 -18.49
CA PHE A 33 13.06 -7.81 -19.24
C PHE A 33 12.39 -8.28 -20.54
N ARG A 34 11.31 -9.07 -20.44
CA ARG A 34 10.32 -9.18 -21.55
C ARG A 34 9.35 -8.00 -21.65
N PHE A 35 9.38 -7.08 -20.70
CA PHE A 35 8.56 -5.87 -20.78
C PHE A 35 9.46 -4.67 -21.08
N GLY A 36 9.24 -4.05 -22.23
CA GLY A 36 9.87 -2.77 -22.58
C GLY A 36 9.39 -1.61 -21.67
N PRO A 37 9.98 -0.42 -21.83
CA PRO A 37 9.54 0.77 -21.10
C PRO A 37 8.06 1.04 -21.39
N ILE A 38 7.33 1.47 -20.37
CA ILE A 38 5.90 1.79 -20.50
C ILE A 38 5.78 3.07 -21.35
N PRO A 39 4.98 3.06 -22.44
CA PRO A 39 4.74 4.25 -23.25
C PRO A 39 4.19 5.42 -22.42
N GLY A 40 4.62 6.65 -22.73
CA GLY A 40 4.22 7.83 -21.96
C GLY A 40 2.72 8.13 -22.03
N ASP A 41 2.09 7.88 -23.18
CA ASP A 41 0.65 8.00 -23.39
C ASP A 41 -0.15 7.00 -22.56
N GLU A 42 0.32 5.75 -22.43
CA GLU A 42 -0.29 4.74 -21.55
C GLU A 42 -0.16 5.14 -20.08
N ALA A 43 1.00 5.69 -19.68
CA ALA A 43 1.22 6.16 -18.31
C ALA A 43 0.29 7.33 -17.96
N SER A 44 0.19 8.34 -18.84
CA SER A 44 -0.73 9.47 -18.64
C SER A 44 -2.19 9.03 -18.64
N ALA A 45 -2.57 8.09 -19.50
CA ALA A 45 -3.93 7.54 -19.51
C ALA A 45 -4.26 6.80 -18.19
N VAL A 46 -3.34 5.98 -17.69
CA VAL A 46 -3.49 5.32 -16.39
C VAL A 46 -3.66 6.35 -15.28
N GLN A 47 -2.79 7.36 -15.20
CA GLN A 47 -2.88 8.42 -14.20
C GLN A 47 -4.23 9.11 -14.21
N ASN A 48 -4.70 9.59 -15.38
CA ASN A 48 -5.99 10.27 -15.51
C ASN A 48 -7.17 9.35 -15.12
N TYR A 49 -7.17 8.10 -15.55
CA TYR A 49 -8.25 7.16 -15.22
C TYR A 49 -8.27 6.79 -13.75
N VAL A 50 -7.10 6.65 -13.13
CA VAL A 50 -6.97 6.37 -11.69
C VAL A 50 -7.47 7.56 -10.90
N GLU A 51 -7.04 8.78 -11.21
CA GLU A 51 -7.49 10.00 -10.56
C GLU A 51 -9.02 10.12 -10.59
N HIS A 52 -9.62 9.98 -11.78
CA HIS A 52 -11.09 10.03 -11.91
C HIS A 52 -11.78 8.92 -11.12
N MET A 53 -11.25 7.70 -11.14
CA MET A 53 -11.80 6.57 -10.39
C MET A 53 -11.73 6.82 -8.88
N LEU A 54 -10.63 7.39 -8.37
CA LEU A 54 -10.45 7.72 -6.97
C LEU A 54 -11.43 8.80 -6.52
N PHE A 55 -11.63 9.85 -7.31
CA PHE A 55 -12.66 10.86 -7.02
C PHE A 55 -14.06 10.24 -6.91
N LEU A 56 -14.42 9.36 -7.84
CA LEU A 56 -15.71 8.68 -7.77
C LEU A 56 -15.80 7.73 -6.58
N LEU A 57 -14.72 7.00 -6.25
CA LEU A 57 -14.67 6.10 -5.10
C LEU A 57 -14.84 6.86 -3.77
N MET A 58 -14.26 8.05 -3.64
CA MET A 58 -14.39 8.87 -2.43
C MET A 58 -15.83 9.34 -2.22
N GLU A 59 -16.52 9.72 -3.30
CA GLU A 59 -17.90 10.18 -3.24
C GLU A 59 -18.95 9.06 -3.14
N GLU A 60 -18.55 7.81 -3.40
CA GLU A 60 -19.45 6.67 -3.45
C GLU A 60 -19.98 6.28 -2.06
N GLU A 61 -21.30 6.28 -1.93
CA GLU A 61 -22.01 5.78 -0.74
C GLU A 61 -22.00 4.24 -0.69
N CYS A 62 -22.13 3.68 0.52
CA CYS A 62 -22.32 2.23 0.67
C CYS A 62 -23.61 1.75 -0.01
N GLY A 63 -23.58 0.50 -0.47
CA GLY A 63 -24.75 -0.18 -1.02
C GLY A 63 -25.77 -0.56 0.05
N GLN A 64 -26.87 -1.19 -0.38
CA GLN A 64 -27.93 -1.64 0.53
C GLN A 64 -27.36 -2.56 1.62
N ASN A 65 -27.79 -2.34 2.86
CA ASN A 65 -27.37 -3.13 4.03
C ASN A 65 -25.84 -3.13 4.28
N GLY A 66 -25.13 -2.08 3.87
CA GLY A 66 -23.68 -1.96 4.07
C GLY A 66 -22.86 -2.78 3.06
N ALA A 67 -23.47 -3.22 1.96
CA ALA A 67 -22.73 -3.80 0.83
C ALA A 67 -21.75 -2.76 0.24
N MET A 68 -20.75 -3.25 -0.49
CA MET A 68 -19.87 -2.36 -1.27
C MET A 68 -20.69 -1.63 -2.33
N GLY A 69 -20.38 -0.35 -2.54
CA GLY A 69 -20.78 0.35 -3.75
C GLY A 69 -20.09 -0.26 -4.97
N PRO A 70 -20.64 -0.06 -6.19
CA PRO A 70 -20.14 -0.68 -7.40
C PRO A 70 -18.67 -0.34 -7.74
N ILE A 71 -18.18 0.85 -7.38
CA ILE A 71 -16.80 1.26 -7.61
C ILE A 71 -15.88 0.58 -6.62
N LEU A 72 -16.23 0.56 -5.32
CA LEU A 72 -15.46 -0.19 -4.33
C LEU A 72 -15.43 -1.68 -4.66
N GLU A 73 -16.56 -2.27 -5.04
CA GLU A 73 -16.65 -3.66 -5.49
C GLU A 73 -15.69 -3.92 -6.67
N PHE A 74 -15.71 -3.05 -7.69
CA PHE A 74 -14.79 -3.15 -8.81
C PHE A 74 -13.31 -3.04 -8.38
N VAL A 75 -12.97 -2.07 -7.54
CA VAL A 75 -11.59 -1.86 -7.05
C VAL A 75 -11.08 -3.08 -6.29
N VAL A 76 -11.92 -3.69 -5.46
CA VAL A 76 -11.62 -4.88 -4.65
C VAL A 76 -11.52 -6.12 -5.53
N MET A 77 -12.54 -6.40 -6.35
CA MET A 77 -12.60 -7.61 -7.20
C MET A 77 -11.48 -7.65 -8.23
N GLU A 78 -11.13 -6.50 -8.80
CA GLU A 78 -10.05 -6.41 -9.78
C GLU A 78 -8.67 -6.16 -9.15
N ASN A 79 -8.56 -6.04 -7.82
CA ASN A 79 -7.30 -5.72 -7.13
C ASN A 79 -6.59 -4.48 -7.72
N VAL A 80 -7.35 -3.43 -8.04
CA VAL A 80 -6.83 -2.29 -8.81
C VAL A 80 -5.65 -1.62 -8.12
N LEU A 81 -5.74 -1.42 -6.79
CA LEU A 81 -4.68 -0.77 -6.01
C LEU A 81 -3.39 -1.60 -5.96
N GLU A 82 -3.48 -2.93 -5.86
CA GLU A 82 -2.31 -3.81 -5.91
C GLU A 82 -1.65 -3.77 -7.29
N ARG A 83 -2.45 -3.81 -8.36
CA ARG A 83 -1.93 -3.71 -9.73
C ARG A 83 -1.26 -2.35 -9.98
N LEU A 84 -1.82 -1.26 -9.44
CA LEU A 84 -1.20 0.08 -9.52
C LEU A 84 0.13 0.14 -8.78
N PHE A 85 0.21 -0.46 -7.60
CA PHE A 85 1.45 -0.55 -6.84
C PHE A 85 2.51 -1.37 -7.58
N ILE A 86 2.16 -2.54 -8.12
CA ILE A 86 3.11 -3.35 -8.91
C ILE A 86 3.56 -2.60 -10.17
N TRP A 87 2.64 -1.88 -10.82
CA TRP A 87 2.95 -1.08 -11.99
C TRP A 87 3.91 0.08 -11.67
N SER A 88 3.78 0.69 -10.50
CA SER A 88 4.69 1.75 -10.04
C SER A 88 6.09 1.21 -9.75
N LEU A 89 6.21 0.00 -9.18
CA LEU A 89 7.50 -0.68 -8.97
C LEU A 89 8.30 -0.88 -10.28
N ARG A 90 7.61 -1.04 -11.41
CA ARG A 90 8.28 -1.22 -12.72
C ARG A 90 8.97 0.04 -13.23
N ARG A 91 8.69 1.22 -12.65
CA ARG A 91 9.29 2.50 -13.05
C ARG A 91 10.26 3.02 -11.98
N GLU A 92 11.03 2.11 -11.38
CA GLU A 92 12.07 2.42 -10.38
C GLU A 92 11.54 2.98 -9.05
N PHE A 93 10.22 3.10 -8.91
CA PHE A 93 9.52 3.51 -7.68
C PHE A 93 10.17 4.71 -6.98
N THR A 94 10.30 5.79 -7.74
CA THR A 94 10.95 7.04 -7.32
C THR A 94 10.22 7.70 -6.15
N ASP A 95 10.88 8.65 -5.50
CA ASP A 95 10.28 9.44 -4.41
C ASP A 95 9.01 10.19 -4.85
N ASP A 96 8.95 10.69 -6.09
CA ASP A 96 7.74 11.32 -6.65
C ASP A 96 6.58 10.30 -6.71
N MET A 97 6.87 9.08 -7.13
CA MET A 97 5.87 8.01 -7.20
C MET A 97 5.41 7.55 -5.81
N LYS A 98 6.33 7.50 -4.83
CA LYS A 98 5.97 7.28 -3.42
C LYS A 98 5.06 8.38 -2.92
N LEU A 99 5.40 9.64 -3.18
CA LEU A 99 4.62 10.80 -2.75
C LEU A 99 3.22 10.78 -3.35
N GLU A 100 3.07 10.47 -4.64
CA GLU A 100 1.77 10.32 -5.30
C GLU A 100 0.94 9.19 -4.67
N GLN A 101 1.54 8.04 -4.37
CA GLN A 101 0.86 6.92 -3.73
C GLN A 101 0.48 7.21 -2.27
N LEU A 102 1.34 7.88 -1.51
CA LEU A 102 1.05 8.28 -0.13
C LEU A 102 -0.13 9.26 -0.08
N LYS A 103 -0.12 10.29 -0.93
CA LYS A 103 -1.23 11.25 -1.06
C LYS A 103 -2.53 10.59 -1.50
N MET A 104 -2.45 9.62 -2.42
CA MET A 104 -3.61 8.84 -2.82
C MET A 104 -4.23 8.12 -1.62
N TYR A 105 -3.42 7.43 -0.80
CA TYR A 105 -3.94 6.77 0.40
C TYR A 105 -4.41 7.74 1.48
N GLU A 106 -3.76 8.88 1.66
CA GLU A 106 -4.21 9.93 2.57
C GLU A 106 -5.63 10.41 2.21
N MET A 107 -5.86 10.72 0.94
CA MET A 107 -7.18 11.13 0.46
C MET A 107 -8.21 10.01 0.62
N LEU A 108 -7.87 8.77 0.26
CA LEU A 108 -8.77 7.63 0.38
C LEU A 108 -9.16 7.35 1.84
N VAL A 109 -8.21 7.36 2.76
CA VAL A 109 -8.46 7.11 4.18
C VAL A 109 -9.21 8.29 4.83
N GLY A 110 -9.00 9.50 4.35
CA GLY A 110 -9.57 10.72 4.93
C GLY A 110 -10.95 11.09 4.44
N GLN A 111 -11.26 10.76 3.19
CA GLN A 111 -12.42 11.31 2.49
C GLN A 111 -13.39 10.24 2.01
N ALA A 112 -12.98 8.97 1.87
CA ALA A 112 -13.90 7.94 1.41
C ALA A 112 -15.01 7.69 2.42
N LYS A 113 -16.25 7.67 1.92
CA LYS A 113 -17.45 7.43 2.74
C LYS A 113 -17.63 5.96 3.14
N GLN A 114 -17.00 5.06 2.37
CA GLN A 114 -17.03 3.62 2.61
C GLN A 114 -15.80 3.16 3.42
N PRO A 115 -15.92 2.06 4.20
CA PRO A 115 -14.87 1.61 5.10
C PRO A 115 -13.74 0.85 4.36
N LEU A 116 -12.98 1.54 3.51
CA LEU A 116 -12.01 0.95 2.57
C LEU A 116 -11.00 -0.01 3.20
N LEU A 117 -10.53 0.30 4.40
CA LEU A 117 -9.50 -0.49 5.10
C LEU A 117 -10.01 -1.86 5.60
N HIS A 118 -11.30 -2.14 5.52
CA HIS A 118 -11.86 -3.47 5.82
C HIS A 118 -11.62 -4.49 4.69
N HIS A 119 -11.08 -4.04 3.55
CA HIS A 119 -10.86 -4.88 2.39
C HIS A 119 -9.37 -5.20 2.23
N LYS A 120 -9.02 -6.49 2.31
CA LYS A 120 -7.64 -6.96 2.11
C LYS A 120 -6.99 -6.46 0.81
N PRO A 121 -7.69 -6.40 -0.34
CA PRO A 121 -7.15 -5.83 -1.59
C PRO A 121 -6.75 -4.35 -1.54
N VAL A 122 -7.27 -3.59 -0.57
CA VAL A 122 -6.86 -2.20 -0.30
C VAL A 122 -5.72 -2.18 0.71
N LEU A 123 -5.84 -2.99 1.76
CA LEU A 123 -4.92 -3.02 2.87
C LEU A 123 -3.52 -3.53 2.50
N LYS A 124 -3.43 -4.59 1.69
CA LYS A 124 -2.17 -5.20 1.29
C LYS A 124 -1.24 -4.23 0.54
N PRO A 125 -1.66 -3.55 -0.54
CA PRO A 125 -0.81 -2.57 -1.22
C PRO A 125 -0.44 -1.37 -0.35
N LEU A 126 -1.29 -0.96 0.59
CA LEU A 126 -0.93 0.05 1.60
C LEU A 126 0.25 -0.43 2.45
N MET A 127 0.21 -1.66 2.97
CA MET A 127 1.31 -2.22 3.77
C MET A 127 2.61 -2.35 2.98
N MET A 128 2.52 -2.73 1.70
CA MET A 128 3.67 -2.76 0.80
C MET A 128 4.26 -1.37 0.58
N LEU A 129 3.42 -0.35 0.40
CA LEU A 129 3.83 1.05 0.28
C LEU A 129 4.55 1.53 1.55
N LEU A 130 3.98 1.32 2.73
CA LEU A 130 4.61 1.70 3.99
C LEU A 130 5.98 1.03 4.16
N SER A 131 6.09 -0.26 3.81
CA SER A 131 7.36 -1.00 3.87
C SER A 131 8.41 -0.43 2.91
N SER A 132 8.00 0.00 1.72
CA SER A 132 8.90 0.59 0.73
C SER A 132 9.43 1.98 1.12
N CYS A 133 8.80 2.63 2.10
CA CYS A 133 9.27 3.86 2.72
C CYS A 133 10.19 3.62 3.93
N SER A 134 10.20 2.41 4.52
CA SER A 134 10.89 2.09 5.78
C SER A 134 12.39 1.78 5.65
N GLY A 135 12.94 1.79 4.44
CA GLY A 135 14.35 1.44 4.21
C GLY A 135 14.67 1.29 2.75
N SER A 136 14.92 2.41 2.06
CA SER A 136 15.50 2.30 0.72
C SER A 136 17.00 2.03 0.82
N PRO A 137 17.53 1.00 0.14
CA PRO A 137 18.98 0.82 -0.01
C PRO A 137 19.62 1.94 -0.86
N SER A 138 18.82 2.83 -1.47
CA SER A 138 19.26 3.92 -2.35
C SER A 138 19.56 5.25 -1.64
N GLY A 139 19.59 5.28 -0.31
CA GLY A 139 19.85 6.49 0.50
C GLY A 139 18.62 6.95 1.30
N PRO A 140 18.77 8.00 2.12
CA PRO A 140 17.67 8.54 2.91
C PRO A 140 16.54 9.00 1.99
N SER A 141 15.29 8.63 2.31
CA SER A 141 14.10 9.14 1.64
C SER A 141 14.10 10.66 1.66
N SER A 142 13.57 11.31 0.63
CA SER A 142 13.41 12.77 0.67
C SER A 142 12.52 13.20 1.83
N SER A 143 12.83 14.37 2.40
CA SER A 143 12.05 14.97 3.49
C SER A 143 10.56 15.12 3.16
N ALA A 144 10.21 15.22 1.88
CA ALA A 144 8.82 15.30 1.42
C ALA A 144 8.08 13.96 1.60
N VAL A 145 8.72 12.84 1.26
CA VAL A 145 8.16 11.49 1.46
C VAL A 145 8.01 11.19 2.94
N GLU A 146 8.99 11.56 3.77
CA GLU A 146 8.90 11.40 5.24
C GLU A 146 7.70 12.18 5.82
N SER A 147 7.54 13.44 5.41
CA SER A 147 6.43 14.29 5.85
C SER A 147 5.07 13.67 5.51
N GLU A 148 4.88 13.22 4.27
CA GLU A 148 3.63 12.60 3.83
C GLU A 148 3.39 11.24 4.50
N LEU A 149 4.45 10.46 4.72
CA LEU A 149 4.38 9.18 5.42
C LEU A 149 3.88 9.38 6.86
N VAL A 150 4.39 10.39 7.58
CA VAL A 150 3.95 10.69 8.95
C VAL A 150 2.48 11.09 8.99
N LEU A 151 2.02 11.93 8.05
CA LEU A 151 0.61 12.31 7.94
C LEU A 151 -0.29 11.08 7.78
N LEU A 152 0.04 10.20 6.83
CA LEU A 152 -0.73 8.97 6.59
C LEU A 152 -0.68 8.03 7.80
N LEU A 153 0.48 7.84 8.45
CA LEU A 153 0.60 6.99 9.64
C LEU A 153 -0.25 7.51 10.80
N ASN A 154 -0.27 8.82 11.02
CA ASN A 154 -1.12 9.45 12.05
C ASN A 154 -2.61 9.22 11.76
N GLN A 155 -3.02 9.38 10.51
CA GLN A 155 -4.39 9.14 10.09
C GLN A 155 -4.80 7.67 10.27
N LEU A 156 -3.94 6.74 9.87
CA LEU A 156 -4.16 5.31 10.07
C LEU A 156 -4.29 4.96 11.55
N CYS A 157 -3.43 5.50 12.40
CA CYS A 157 -3.54 5.29 13.84
C CYS A 157 -4.86 5.81 14.42
N CYS A 158 -5.36 6.96 13.93
CA CYS A 158 -6.68 7.45 14.32
C CYS A 158 -7.81 6.50 13.90
N VAL A 159 -7.70 5.84 12.74
CA VAL A 159 -8.66 4.82 12.30
C VAL A 159 -8.56 3.57 13.17
N LEU A 160 -7.35 3.07 13.42
CA LEU A 160 -7.10 1.88 14.25
C LEU A 160 -7.59 2.06 15.70
N ALA A 161 -7.52 3.28 16.24
CA ALA A 161 -8.01 3.58 17.58
C ALA A 161 -9.54 3.56 17.64
N LYS A 162 -10.20 3.96 16.56
CA LYS A 162 -11.67 4.03 16.49
C LYS A 162 -12.31 2.70 16.10
N ASP A 163 -11.58 1.85 15.38
CA ASP A 163 -12.09 0.59 14.84
C ASP A 163 -11.10 -0.57 15.05
N PRO A 164 -11.30 -1.36 16.12
CA PRO A 164 -10.46 -2.52 16.43
C PRO A 164 -10.48 -3.61 15.34
N SER A 165 -11.56 -3.71 14.57
CA SER A 165 -11.71 -4.73 13.52
C SER A 165 -10.69 -4.52 12.39
N VAL A 166 -10.41 -3.26 12.07
CA VAL A 166 -9.38 -2.89 11.08
C VAL A 166 -8.01 -3.30 11.60
N LEU A 167 -7.72 -3.07 12.89
CA LEU A 167 -6.45 -3.46 13.51
C LEU A 167 -6.23 -4.98 13.45
N GLU A 168 -7.25 -5.78 13.73
CA GLU A 168 -7.18 -7.24 13.55
C GLU A 168 -6.87 -7.62 12.10
N LEU A 169 -7.47 -6.92 11.13
CA LEU A 169 -7.20 -7.17 9.72
C LEU A 169 -5.77 -6.79 9.32
N PHE A 170 -5.21 -5.72 9.88
CA PHE A 170 -3.79 -5.38 9.72
C PHE A 170 -2.89 -6.52 10.20
N PHE A 171 -3.18 -7.11 11.37
CA PHE A 171 -2.44 -8.25 11.90
C PHE A 171 -2.60 -9.53 11.06
N HIS A 172 -3.82 -9.86 10.62
CA HIS A 172 -4.06 -11.06 9.82
C HIS A 172 -3.53 -10.95 8.38
N THR A 173 -3.45 -9.74 7.82
CA THR A 173 -2.88 -9.54 6.48
C THR A 173 -1.36 -9.68 6.49
N SER A 174 -0.74 -9.65 7.68
CA SER A 174 0.71 -9.71 7.88
C SER A 174 1.23 -11.05 8.44
N GLU A 175 0.36 -12.02 8.73
CA GLU A 175 0.76 -13.38 9.18
C GLU A 175 1.68 -14.12 8.19
N ASP A 176 1.60 -13.83 6.89
CA ASP A 176 2.53 -14.38 5.88
C ASP A 176 3.95 -13.77 5.96
N GLN A 177 4.15 -12.66 6.68
CA GLN A 177 5.41 -11.94 6.80
C GLN A 177 5.60 -11.32 8.18
N GLY A 178 5.68 -12.15 9.24
CA GLY A 178 5.60 -11.80 10.68
C GLY A 178 6.38 -10.61 11.27
N ALA A 179 7.10 -9.81 10.49
CA ALA A 179 7.59 -8.47 10.84
C ALA A 179 6.59 -7.33 10.50
N ALA A 180 5.61 -7.56 9.63
CA ALA A 180 4.68 -6.52 9.17
C ALA A 180 3.55 -6.20 10.17
N ASN A 181 3.29 -7.10 11.14
CA ASN A 181 2.22 -6.94 12.13
C ASN A 181 2.28 -5.60 12.86
N PHE A 182 3.48 -5.06 13.04
CA PHE A 182 3.69 -3.81 13.75
C PHE A 182 4.37 -2.75 12.90
N LEU A 183 4.31 -2.87 11.57
CA LEU A 183 4.99 -1.95 10.65
C LEU A 183 4.61 -0.49 10.90
N ILE A 184 3.32 -0.20 11.09
CA ILE A 184 2.82 1.16 11.36
C ILE A 184 3.48 1.71 12.64
N PHE A 185 3.45 0.92 13.71
CA PHE A 185 4.05 1.31 14.98
C PHE A 185 5.56 1.49 14.84
N SER A 186 6.23 0.54 14.20
CA SER A 186 7.67 0.55 13.94
C SER A 186 8.10 1.78 13.16
N LEU A 187 7.32 2.17 12.15
CA LEU A 187 7.55 3.35 11.34
C LEU A 187 7.33 4.65 12.10
N LEU A 188 6.45 4.67 13.11
CA LEU A 188 6.21 5.87 13.91
C LEU A 188 7.29 6.12 14.97
N ILE A 189 8.01 5.08 15.43
CA ILE A 189 9.03 5.21 16.50
C ILE A 189 10.06 6.30 16.22
N PRO A 190 10.68 6.36 15.01
CA PRO A 190 11.67 7.40 14.71
C PRO A 190 11.09 8.82 14.76
N PHE A 191 9.78 8.97 14.53
CA PHE A 191 9.11 10.28 14.48
C PHE A 191 8.62 10.77 15.84
N ILE A 192 8.50 9.89 16.83
CA ILE A 192 8.10 10.27 18.19
C ILE A 192 9.09 11.23 18.86
N HIS A 193 10.38 11.07 18.59
CA HIS A 193 11.39 12.00 19.09
C HIS A 193 11.33 13.37 18.41
N ARG A 194 10.64 13.47 17.28
CA ARG A 194 10.58 14.67 16.42
C ARG A 194 9.24 15.40 16.55
N GLU A 195 8.15 14.68 16.78
CA GLU A 195 6.78 15.18 16.90
C GLU A 195 6.06 14.48 18.07
N GLY A 196 5.75 15.23 19.14
CA GLY A 196 5.18 14.67 20.38
C GLY A 196 3.77 14.08 20.25
N ASP A 197 3.05 14.39 19.16
CA ASP A 197 1.69 13.93 18.92
C ASP A 197 1.63 12.44 18.55
N ALA A 198 2.66 11.92 17.88
CA ALA A 198 2.75 10.50 17.52
C ALA A 198 2.85 9.60 18.78
N LEU A 199 3.53 10.07 19.83
CA LEU A 199 3.63 9.34 21.10
C LEU A 199 2.28 9.24 21.80
N LEU A 200 1.54 10.34 21.87
CA LEU A 200 0.21 10.36 22.48
C LEU A 200 -0.73 9.38 21.80
N LEU A 201 -0.69 9.31 20.47
CA LEU A 201 -1.52 8.43 19.67
C LEU A 201 -1.17 6.95 19.86
N ILE A 202 0.13 6.63 19.90
CA ILE A 202 0.62 5.27 20.17
C ILE A 202 0.28 4.83 21.61
N MET A 203 0.39 5.74 22.57
CA MET A 203 0.04 5.48 23.97
C MET A 203 -1.47 5.32 24.16
N ALA A 204 -2.30 6.06 23.44
CA ALA A 204 -3.75 5.85 23.43
C ALA A 204 -4.10 4.47 22.86
N LEU A 205 -3.51 4.10 21.72
CA LEU A 205 -3.69 2.77 21.11
C LEU A 205 -3.22 1.62 22.00
N SER A 206 -2.11 1.80 22.72
CA SER A 206 -1.59 0.79 23.64
C SER A 206 -2.45 0.61 24.88
N ALA A 207 -3.06 1.68 25.40
CA ALA A 207 -3.98 1.59 26.52
C ALA A 207 -5.21 0.72 26.22
N GLU A 208 -5.64 0.70 24.95
CA GLU A 208 -6.85 0.00 24.51
C GLU A 208 -6.57 -1.40 23.95
N ASN A 209 -5.31 -1.71 23.59
CA ASN A 209 -4.95 -3.01 23.01
C ASN A 209 -3.66 -3.60 23.61
N HIS A 210 -3.82 -4.69 24.36
CA HIS A 210 -2.71 -5.39 25.03
C HIS A 210 -1.63 -5.95 24.08
N VAL A 211 -1.99 -6.29 22.84
CA VAL A 211 -1.03 -6.78 21.83
C VAL A 211 -0.14 -5.64 21.36
N VAL A 212 -0.74 -4.48 21.09
CA VAL A 212 -0.02 -3.24 20.75
C VAL A 212 0.83 -2.78 21.93
N ALA A 213 0.29 -2.80 23.15
CA ALA A 213 1.02 -2.47 24.38
C ALA A 213 2.24 -3.36 24.62
N LYS A 214 2.07 -4.67 24.46
CA LYS A 214 3.17 -5.63 24.60
C LYS A 214 4.25 -5.38 23.54
N HIS A 215 3.85 -5.16 22.30
CA HIS A 215 4.81 -4.89 21.23
C HIS A 215 5.62 -3.62 21.49
N ILE A 216 4.94 -2.54 21.89
CA ILE A 216 5.57 -1.28 22.31
C ILE A 216 6.55 -1.58 23.45
N ALA A 217 6.09 -2.16 24.56
CA ALA A 217 6.96 -2.43 25.71
C ALA A 217 8.21 -3.28 25.38
N GLU A 218 8.11 -4.21 24.43
CA GLU A 218 9.20 -5.12 24.07
C GLU A 218 10.13 -4.59 22.96
N ASN A 219 9.63 -3.73 22.05
CA ASN A 219 10.36 -3.33 20.83
C ASN A 219 10.66 -1.84 20.77
N THR A 220 10.10 -1.03 21.66
CA THR A 220 10.41 0.40 21.76
C THR A 220 11.15 0.70 23.05
N TYR A 221 12.35 1.25 22.92
CA TYR A 221 13.10 1.85 24.03
C TYR A 221 12.47 3.20 24.43
N PHE A 222 11.17 3.23 24.76
CA PHE A 222 10.51 4.45 25.28
C PHE A 222 10.96 4.83 26.69
N CYS A 223 11.78 4.01 27.34
CA CYS A 223 12.40 4.30 28.63
C CYS A 223 13.93 4.08 28.54
N PRO A 224 14.78 5.02 29.00
CA PRO A 224 16.21 4.80 29.20
C PRO A 224 16.51 3.87 30.38
#